data_AF-A0A8B7SNE8-F1
#
_entry.id   AF-A0A8B7SNE8-F1
#
_cell.length_a   1.000
_cell.length_b   1.000
_cell.length_c   1.000
_cell.angle_alpha   90.00
_cell.angle_beta   90.00
_cell.angle_gamma   90.00
#
_symmetry.space_group_name_H-M   'P 1'
#
loop_
_entity.id
_entity.type
_entity.pdbx_description
1 polymer ?
#
loop_
_entity_poly.entity_id
_entity_poly.type
_entity_poly.pdbx_seq_one_letter_code
_entity_poly.pdbx_strand_id
1 'polypeptide(L)'
;MVGPEKEQSWIPKIFKKKTCTTFIVDLTDPGGTLCQCGRPRSDHLSVAVEDAFGAAVVTVWDSDLHTTEKPTDAYGDLDFQGAGRKASNFLRLSDRTDPSTVYNLVTRTWGFRAPNLVVSVLGGSGGSILQTWLQDLLRSGLVRAAQSTGD
;
A
#
# COMPACT_ATOMS: atom_id res chain seq x y z
N MET A 1 -26.37 2.91 18.97
CA MET A 1 -25.62 2.14 17.96
C MET A 1 -24.39 2.97 17.62
N VAL A 2 -23.20 2.46 17.92
CA VAL A 2 -21.95 3.14 17.60
C VAL A 2 -21.63 2.79 16.14
N GLY A 3 -21.50 3.80 15.28
CA GLY A 3 -21.17 3.56 13.87
C GLY A 3 -19.74 2.99 13.71
N PRO A 4 -19.46 2.28 12.60
CA PRO A 4 -18.14 1.67 12.34
C PRO A 4 -16.98 2.68 12.40
N GLU A 5 -17.24 3.96 12.12
CA GLU A 5 -16.26 5.05 12.23
C GLU A 5 -15.69 5.24 13.65
N LYS A 6 -16.48 4.95 14.69
CA LYS A 6 -16.00 5.11 16.08
C LYS A 6 -15.13 3.94 16.53
N GLU A 7 -15.39 2.74 16.02
CA GLU A 7 -14.67 1.50 16.35
C GLU A 7 -13.24 1.49 15.79
N GLN A 8 -13.00 2.20 14.69
CA GLN A 8 -11.69 2.27 14.03
C GLN A 8 -10.91 3.57 14.31
N SER A 9 -11.40 4.43 15.21
CA SER A 9 -10.78 5.72 15.55
C SER A 9 -9.35 5.65 16.13
N TRP A 10 -8.88 4.44 16.46
CA TRP A 10 -7.52 4.18 16.93
C TRP A 10 -6.52 3.93 15.80
N ILE A 11 -6.98 3.49 14.62
CA ILE A 11 -6.13 3.21 13.46
C ILE A 11 -5.22 4.40 13.11
N PRO A 12 -5.72 5.65 12.95
CA PRO A 12 -4.87 6.79 12.65
C PRO A 12 -3.94 7.20 13.81
N LYS A 13 -4.17 6.71 15.04
CA LYS A 13 -3.29 6.98 16.19
C LYS A 13 -2.04 6.10 16.19
N ILE A 14 -2.12 4.94 15.54
CA ILE A 14 -1.05 3.94 15.52
C ILE A 14 -0.38 3.90 14.14
N PHE A 15 -1.18 3.80 13.09
CA PHE A 15 -0.69 3.67 11.72
C PHE A 15 -0.44 5.04 11.10
N LYS A 16 0.72 5.14 10.45
CA LYS A 16 1.14 6.33 9.72
C LYS A 16 1.26 6.06 8.24
N LYS A 17 1.31 7.12 7.45
CA LYS A 17 1.65 7.11 6.03
C LYS A 17 2.84 8.06 5.79
N LYS A 18 3.66 7.75 4.79
CA LYS A 18 4.66 8.69 4.26
C LYS A 18 4.03 9.63 3.24
N THR A 19 4.35 10.92 3.35
CA THR A 19 3.98 11.97 2.39
C THR A 19 5.23 12.70 1.91
N CYS A 20 5.38 12.85 0.60
CA CYS A 20 6.51 13.57 0.00
C CYS A 20 6.48 15.04 0.38
N THR A 21 7.62 15.57 0.83
CA THR A 21 7.78 16.95 1.30
C THR A 21 8.84 17.73 0.55
N THR A 22 9.46 17.15 -0.46
CA THR A 22 10.44 17.84 -1.30
C THR A 22 10.15 17.49 -2.75
N PHE A 23 9.90 18.50 -3.57
CA PHE A 23 9.69 18.28 -4.99
C PHE A 23 11.04 18.16 -5.70
N ILE A 24 11.36 16.95 -6.16
CA ILE A 24 12.56 16.67 -6.96
C ILE A 24 12.07 16.26 -8.35
N VAL A 25 12.43 17.04 -9.38
CA VAL A 25 11.97 16.83 -10.75
C VAL A 25 12.34 15.43 -11.24
N ASP A 26 11.39 14.73 -11.82
CA ASP A 26 11.65 13.52 -12.59
C ASP A 26 12.20 13.89 -13.97
N LEU A 27 13.46 13.53 -14.23
CA LEU A 27 14.13 13.81 -15.50
C LEU A 27 13.58 12.96 -16.66
N THR A 28 12.80 11.92 -16.36
CA THR A 28 12.12 11.11 -17.37
C THR A 28 10.79 11.72 -17.82
N ASP A 29 10.28 12.72 -17.09
CA ASP A 29 9.09 13.49 -17.48
C ASP A 29 9.48 14.66 -18.39
N PRO A 30 9.11 14.64 -19.69
CA PRO A 30 9.42 15.74 -20.60
C PRO A 30 8.84 17.09 -20.17
N GLY A 31 7.76 17.07 -19.38
CA GLY A 31 7.10 18.28 -18.88
C GLY A 31 7.74 18.87 -17.62
N GLY A 32 8.61 18.13 -16.92
CA GLY A 32 9.16 18.54 -15.62
C GLY A 32 8.09 18.84 -14.56
N THR A 33 6.90 18.27 -14.72
CA THR A 33 5.72 18.50 -13.86
C THR A 33 5.60 17.46 -12.75
N LEU A 34 6.24 16.30 -12.95
CA LEU A 34 6.25 15.19 -12.01
C LEU A 34 7.47 15.25 -11.09
N CYS A 35 7.22 14.92 -9.83
CA CYS A 35 8.27 14.59 -8.88
C CYS A 35 8.72 13.14 -9.09
N GLN A 36 9.95 12.80 -8.74
CA GLN A 36 10.45 11.41 -8.70
C GLN A 36 9.65 10.50 -7.76
N CYS A 37 8.83 11.06 -6.85
CA CYS A 37 7.86 10.29 -6.07
C CYS A 37 6.60 9.87 -6.87
N GLY A 38 6.49 10.27 -8.14
CA GLY A 38 5.38 10.00 -9.06
C GLY A 38 4.15 10.90 -8.92
N ARG A 39 4.22 11.93 -8.06
CA ARG A 39 3.12 12.89 -7.85
C ARG A 39 3.39 14.22 -8.56
N PRO A 40 2.34 14.92 -9.04
CA PRO A 40 2.51 16.23 -9.66
C PRO A 40 2.95 17.29 -8.64
N ARG A 41 3.51 18.39 -9.13
CA ARG A 41 3.92 19.52 -8.29
C ARG A 41 2.79 20.09 -7.43
N SER A 42 1.55 20.05 -7.92
CA SER A 42 0.34 20.51 -7.19
C SER A 42 0.06 19.74 -5.91
N ASP A 43 0.51 18.48 -5.82
CA ASP A 43 0.26 17.62 -4.66
C ASP A 43 1.28 17.82 -3.53
N HIS A 44 2.28 18.67 -3.76
CA HIS A 44 3.29 19.03 -2.77
C HIS A 44 2.88 20.32 -2.04
N LEU A 45 3.12 20.37 -0.72
CA LEU A 45 2.87 21.59 0.09
C LEU A 45 3.74 22.75 -0.42
N SER A 46 3.27 24.00 -0.37
CA SER A 46 4.04 25.16 -0.85
C SER A 46 5.46 25.25 -0.27
N VAL A 47 5.65 24.85 0.99
CA VAL A 47 6.98 24.79 1.66
C VAL A 47 7.95 23.83 0.95
N ALA A 48 7.45 22.71 0.41
CA ALA A 48 8.23 21.75 -0.38
C ALA A 48 8.72 22.29 -1.73
N VAL A 49 8.15 23.43 -2.14
CA VAL A 49 8.34 24.09 -3.43
C VAL A 49 9.21 25.35 -3.27
N GLU A 50 9.13 26.01 -2.10
CA GLU A 50 9.89 27.22 -1.76
C GLU A 50 11.35 26.95 -1.38
N ASP A 51 11.69 25.75 -0.90
CA ASP A 51 13.08 25.27 -0.73
C ASP A 51 13.80 24.97 -2.06
N ALA A 52 13.38 25.61 -3.15
CA ALA A 52 14.01 25.54 -4.47
C ALA A 52 15.50 25.93 -4.46
N PHE A 53 15.97 26.65 -3.43
CA PHE A 53 17.40 26.92 -3.24
C PHE A 53 18.20 25.70 -2.73
N GLY A 54 17.58 24.79 -1.97
CA GLY A 54 18.19 23.52 -1.54
C GLY A 54 17.90 22.36 -2.52
N ALA A 55 16.71 22.35 -3.13
CA ALA A 55 16.32 21.37 -4.15
C ALA A 55 17.11 21.52 -5.47
N ALA A 56 17.73 22.68 -5.72
CA ALA A 56 18.65 22.86 -6.85
C ALA A 56 19.93 22.00 -6.76
N VAL A 57 20.27 21.46 -5.58
CA VAL A 57 21.43 20.58 -5.38
C VAL A 57 21.04 19.10 -5.36
N VAL A 58 19.80 18.77 -5.01
CA VAL A 58 19.36 17.38 -4.85
C VAL A 58 18.70 16.87 -6.14
N THR A 59 19.42 16.04 -6.88
CA THR A 59 18.95 15.43 -8.14
C THR A 59 18.32 14.05 -7.96
N VAL A 60 18.46 13.44 -6.78
CA VAL A 60 18.00 12.07 -6.50
C VAL A 60 17.05 12.08 -5.31
N TRP A 61 15.84 11.56 -5.52
CA TRP A 61 14.85 11.40 -4.46
C TRP A 61 15.18 10.20 -3.57
N ASP A 62 14.97 10.41 -2.28
CA ASP A 62 15.20 9.45 -1.21
C ASP A 62 13.98 9.45 -0.28
N SER A 63 13.36 8.29 -0.10
CA SER A 63 12.16 8.10 0.74
C SER A 63 12.40 8.53 2.18
N ASP A 64 13.59 8.31 2.73
CA ASP A 64 13.88 8.55 4.12
C ASP A 64 14.17 10.02 4.44
N LEU A 65 14.68 10.77 3.46
CA LEU A 65 15.02 12.19 3.57
C LEU A 65 13.90 13.13 3.08
N HIS A 66 13.17 12.72 2.03
CA HIS A 66 12.23 13.60 1.32
C HIS A 66 10.76 13.28 1.62
N THR A 67 10.50 12.47 2.64
CA THR A 67 9.13 12.20 3.12
C THR A 67 8.99 12.46 4.61
N THR A 68 7.78 12.76 5.04
CA THR A 68 7.39 12.85 6.45
C THR A 68 6.28 11.87 6.76
N GLU A 69 6.27 11.35 7.99
CA GLU A 69 5.19 10.48 8.46
C GLU A 69 4.05 11.30 9.07
N LYS A 70 2.82 11.00 8.65
CA LYS A 70 1.59 11.57 9.21
C LYS A 70 0.59 10.45 9.54
N PRO A 71 -0.40 10.68 10.42
CA PRO A 71 -1.51 9.74 10.62
C PRO A 71 -2.09 9.26 9.29
N THR A 72 -2.41 7.97 9.19
CA THR A 72 -3.05 7.43 7.99
C THR A 72 -4.50 7.92 7.91
N ASP A 73 -4.92 8.29 6.70
CA ASP A 73 -6.28 8.72 6.37
C ASP A 73 -6.96 7.78 5.36
N ALA A 74 -6.27 6.69 4.97
CA ALA A 74 -6.74 5.73 3.99
C ALA A 74 -6.83 4.34 4.62
N TYR A 75 -7.99 4.04 5.18
CA TYR A 75 -8.33 2.76 5.78
C TYR A 75 -9.86 2.55 5.76
N GLY A 76 -10.29 1.30 5.88
CA GLY A 76 -11.69 0.94 6.01
C GLY A 76 -12.07 -0.28 5.19
N ASP A 77 -13.33 -0.32 4.79
CA ASP A 77 -13.90 -1.38 3.96
C ASP A 77 -14.00 -0.93 2.51
N LEU A 78 -13.65 -1.84 1.59
CA LEU A 78 -13.73 -1.65 0.16
C LEU A 78 -14.75 -2.64 -0.42
N ASP A 79 -15.74 -2.09 -1.12
CA ASP A 79 -16.75 -2.86 -1.84
C ASP A 79 -16.57 -2.69 -3.36
N PHE A 80 -16.55 -3.82 -4.06
CA PHE A 80 -16.41 -3.85 -5.50
C PHE A 80 -17.80 -3.94 -6.14
N GLN A 81 -18.24 -2.83 -6.73
CA GLN A 81 -19.52 -2.77 -7.42
C GLN A 81 -19.63 -3.87 -8.48
N GLY A 82 -20.67 -4.70 -8.37
CA GLY A 82 -20.94 -5.80 -9.31
C GLY A 82 -20.22 -7.12 -9.05
N ALA A 83 -19.33 -7.21 -8.05
CA ALA A 83 -18.57 -8.44 -7.78
C ALA A 83 -19.29 -9.43 -6.84
N GLY A 84 -20.38 -9.02 -6.17
CA GLY A 84 -21.20 -9.87 -5.28
C GLY A 84 -20.43 -10.50 -4.10
N ARG A 85 -19.21 -10.03 -3.82
CA ARG A 85 -18.33 -10.55 -2.77
C ARG A 85 -18.48 -9.73 -1.50
N LYS A 86 -18.04 -10.31 -0.38
CA LYS A 86 -17.96 -9.63 0.92
C LYS A 86 -17.04 -8.40 0.81
N ALA A 87 -17.36 -7.36 1.57
CA ALA A 87 -16.49 -6.20 1.75
C ALA A 87 -15.08 -6.64 2.17
N SER A 88 -14.07 -6.00 1.60
CA SER A 88 -12.65 -6.29 1.84
C SER A 88 -12.02 -5.19 2.67
N ASN A 89 -11.35 -5.55 3.77
CA ASN A 89 -10.62 -4.57 4.58
C ASN A 89 -9.38 -4.06 3.83
N PHE A 90 -9.09 -2.77 3.93
CA PHE A 90 -7.84 -2.18 3.42
C PHE A 90 -7.21 -1.20 4.42
N LEU A 91 -5.89 -1.06 4.36
CA LEU A 91 -5.12 -0.11 5.16
C LEU A 91 -3.89 0.36 4.35
N ARG A 92 -3.70 1.68 4.25
CA ARG A 92 -2.44 2.29 3.85
C ARG A 92 -1.55 2.50 5.07
N LEU A 93 -0.30 2.03 5.01
CA LEU A 93 0.68 2.13 6.09
C LEU A 93 2.07 2.54 5.59
N SER A 94 2.92 3.02 6.49
CA SER A 94 4.32 3.40 6.26
C SER A 94 5.20 2.15 6.20
N ASP A 95 6.22 2.14 5.35
CA ASP A 95 7.24 1.08 5.27
C ASP A 95 7.98 0.87 6.61
N ARG A 96 8.03 1.90 7.46
CA ARG A 96 8.61 1.86 8.82
C ARG A 96 7.68 1.30 9.90
N THR A 97 6.46 0.89 9.55
CA THR A 97 5.50 0.34 10.52
C THR A 97 6.00 -1.02 11.02
N ASP A 98 6.01 -1.22 12.34
CA ASP A 98 6.37 -2.52 12.93
C ASP A 98 5.39 -3.63 12.46
N PRO A 99 5.89 -4.70 11.81
CA PRO A 99 5.05 -5.82 11.34
C PRO A 99 4.21 -6.46 12.44
N SER A 100 4.65 -6.43 13.70
CA SER A 100 3.87 -6.99 14.81
C SER A 100 2.55 -6.25 15.02
N THR A 101 2.53 -4.95 14.76
CA THR A 101 1.34 -4.10 14.85
C THR A 101 0.34 -4.45 13.75
N VAL A 102 0.84 -4.69 12.53
CA VAL A 102 0.02 -5.13 11.40
C VAL A 102 -0.55 -6.53 11.65
N TYR A 103 0.25 -7.46 12.18
CA TYR A 103 -0.20 -8.80 12.52
C TYR A 103 -1.34 -8.78 13.56
N ASN A 104 -1.21 -7.94 14.59
CA ASN A 104 -2.26 -7.75 15.60
C ASN A 104 -3.54 -7.15 15.00
N LEU A 105 -3.44 -6.21 14.07
CA LEU A 105 -4.61 -5.67 13.35
C LEU A 105 -5.34 -6.79 12.60
N VAL A 106 -4.61 -7.56 11.78
CA VAL A 106 -5.17 -8.64 10.94
C VAL A 106 -5.85 -9.70 11.79
N THR A 107 -5.23 -10.13 12.88
CA THR A 107 -5.75 -11.22 13.71
C THR A 107 -6.82 -10.79 14.69
N ARG A 108 -6.65 -9.65 15.37
CA ARG A 108 -7.54 -9.21 16.46
C ARG A 108 -8.68 -8.31 15.98
N THR A 109 -8.42 -7.45 15.01
CA THR A 109 -9.41 -6.44 14.56
C THR A 109 -10.18 -6.95 13.36
N TRP A 110 -9.49 -7.46 12.34
CA TRP A 110 -10.14 -8.03 11.17
C TRP A 110 -10.61 -9.48 11.38
N GLY A 111 -10.20 -10.11 12.49
CA GLY A 111 -10.69 -11.43 12.90
C GLY A 111 -10.17 -12.58 12.06
N PHE A 112 -9.06 -12.40 11.33
CA PHE A 112 -8.44 -13.51 10.60
C PHE A 112 -7.77 -14.48 11.59
N ARG A 113 -8.01 -15.78 11.42
CA ARG A 113 -7.29 -16.81 12.17
C ARG A 113 -5.81 -16.79 11.78
N ALA A 114 -4.93 -17.09 12.74
CA ALA A 114 -3.51 -17.25 12.44
C ALA A 114 -3.33 -18.41 11.44
N PRO A 115 -2.63 -18.19 10.30
CA PRO A 115 -2.45 -19.23 9.30
C PRO A 115 -1.41 -20.26 9.75
N ASN A 116 -1.62 -21.52 9.37
CA ASN A 116 -0.66 -22.62 9.59
C ASN A 116 0.42 -22.68 8.49
N LEU A 117 0.15 -22.09 7.32
CA LEU A 117 1.04 -22.06 6.17
C LEU A 117 0.93 -20.70 5.47
N VAL A 118 2.08 -20.11 5.13
CA VAL A 118 2.15 -18.88 4.32
C VAL A 118 2.84 -19.21 3.01
N VAL A 119 2.13 -19.03 1.90
CA VAL A 119 2.65 -19.21 0.55
C VAL A 119 2.81 -17.84 -0.10
N SER A 120 4.01 -17.54 -0.61
CA SER A 120 4.29 -16.31 -1.36
C SER A 120 4.50 -16.63 -2.84
N VAL A 121 3.63 -16.12 -3.71
CA VAL A 121 3.77 -16.24 -5.17
C VAL A 121 4.41 -14.97 -5.71
N LEU A 122 5.61 -15.10 -6.26
CA LEU A 122 6.37 -14.00 -6.86
C LEU A 122 6.29 -14.10 -8.38
N GLY A 123 5.95 -13.00 -9.06
CA GLY A 123 5.79 -12.94 -10.51
C GLY A 123 6.13 -11.56 -11.07
N GLY A 124 6.30 -11.47 -12.39
CA GLY A 124 6.54 -10.21 -13.09
C GLY A 124 5.25 -9.54 -13.58
N SER A 125 5.29 -8.23 -13.80
CA SER A 125 4.17 -7.44 -14.36
C SER A 125 4.01 -7.56 -15.87
N GLY A 126 4.90 -8.29 -16.56
CA GLY A 126 4.78 -8.55 -17.99
C GLY A 126 3.58 -9.45 -18.26
N GLY A 127 2.61 -8.96 -19.03
CA GLY A 127 1.37 -9.67 -19.37
C GLY A 127 1.55 -10.84 -20.35
N SER A 128 2.56 -11.68 -20.14
CA SER A 128 2.76 -12.89 -20.94
C SER A 128 1.68 -13.92 -20.62
N ILE A 129 1.00 -14.40 -21.66
CA ILE A 129 -0.01 -15.44 -21.52
C ILE A 129 0.72 -16.78 -21.33
N LEU A 130 0.56 -17.37 -20.15
CA LEU A 130 1.06 -18.72 -19.86
C LEU A 130 0.32 -19.76 -20.72
N GLN A 131 0.95 -20.90 -21.00
CA GLN A 131 0.28 -22.02 -21.66
C GLN A 131 -0.88 -22.54 -20.81
N THR A 132 -2.01 -22.89 -21.44
CA THR A 132 -3.26 -23.26 -20.75
C THR A 132 -3.09 -24.40 -19.75
N TRP A 133 -2.38 -25.47 -20.10
CA TRP A 133 -2.14 -26.61 -19.19
C TRP A 133 -1.37 -26.20 -17.92
N LEU A 134 -0.46 -25.24 -18.03
CA LEU A 134 0.32 -24.73 -16.90
C LEU A 134 -0.54 -23.84 -16.01
N GLN A 135 -1.43 -23.02 -16.59
CA GLN A 135 -2.41 -22.24 -15.83
C GLN A 135 -3.33 -23.15 -15.01
N ASP A 136 -3.83 -24.23 -15.62
CA ASP A 136 -4.72 -25.18 -14.95
C ASP A 136 -4.00 -25.94 -13.82
N LEU A 137 -2.75 -26.36 -14.05
CA LEU A 137 -1.93 -27.00 -13.04
C LEU A 137 -1.67 -26.08 -11.84
N LEU A 138 -1.28 -24.82 -12.08
CA LEU A 138 -1.03 -23.85 -11.03
C LEU A 138 -2.30 -23.51 -10.25
N ARG A 139 -3.42 -23.27 -10.96
CA ARG A 139 -4.70 -22.96 -10.34
C ARG A 139 -5.20 -24.09 -9.45
N SER A 140 -5.21 -25.32 -9.96
CA SER A 140 -5.69 -26.48 -9.20
C SER A 140 -4.78 -26.81 -8.02
N GLY A 141 -3.46 -26.77 -8.22
CA GLY A 141 -2.48 -27.03 -7.17
C GLY A 141 -2.55 -26.03 -6.01
N LEU A 142 -2.57 -24.74 -6.32
CA LEU A 142 -2.60 -23.67 -5.31
C LEU A 142 -3.93 -23.64 -4.53
N VAL A 143 -5.06 -23.79 -5.23
CA VAL A 143 -6.38 -23.83 -4.56
C VAL A 143 -6.47 -25.03 -3.63
N ARG A 144 -6.03 -26.21 -4.09
CA ARG A 144 -6.06 -27.44 -3.28
C ARG A 144 -5.19 -27.31 -2.03
N ALA A 145 -3.95 -26.82 -2.17
CA ALA A 145 -3.03 -26.65 -1.05
C ALA A 145 -3.56 -25.64 -0.01
N ALA A 146 -4.13 -24.52 -0.47
CA ALA A 146 -4.71 -23.50 0.40
C ALA A 146 -5.93 -24.01 1.17
N GLN A 147 -6.80 -24.81 0.52
CA GLN A 147 -7.98 -25.38 1.17
C GLN A 147 -7.61 -26.48 2.18
N SER A 148 -6.62 -27.32 1.88
CA SER A 148 -6.26 -28.43 2.78
C SER A 148 -5.52 -28.03 4.06
N THR A 149 -4.96 -26.82 4.11
CA THR A 149 -4.11 -26.35 5.23
C THR A 149 -4.77 -25.27 6.10
N GLY A 150 -5.92 -24.75 5.66
CA GLY A 150 -6.62 -23.62 6.28
C GLY A 150 -7.77 -23.96 7.23
N ASP A 151 -8.02 -25.25 7.48
CA ASP A 151 -9.05 -25.72 8.42
C ASP A 151 -8.63 -25.57 9.89
#